data_AF-A0A849R5H0-F1
#
_entry.id   AF-A0A849R5H0-F1
#
_cell.length_a   1.000
_cell.length_b   1.000
_cell.length_c   1.000
_cell.angle_alpha   90.00
_cell.angle_beta   90.00
_cell.angle_gamma   90.00
#
_symmetry.space_group_name_H-M   'P 1'
#
loop_
_entity.id
_entity.type
_entity.pdbx_description
1 polymer ?
#
loop_
_entity_poly.entity_id
_entity_poly.type
_entity_poly.pdbx_seq_one_letter_code
_entity_poly.pdbx_strand_id
1 'polypeptide(L)'
;MAFGSYMAMGGHVRIDVRVVDVETSLVKFSEDTAGLPQDTAKQMQAMAVHLANKLGSNAISGKENATDMILWKRYEEGVSLMDKHLYELAITVFKDILQGDPGFAAAEKQIKLAIELQTRQ
;
A
#
# COMPACT_ATOMS: atom_id res chain seq x y z
N MET A 1 -1.78 -7.70 -4.94
CA MET A 1 -1.44 -8.09 -6.34
C MET A 1 0.03 -7.80 -6.59
N ALA A 2 0.74 -8.65 -7.34
CA ALA A 2 2.14 -8.42 -7.69
C ALA A 2 2.27 -8.05 -9.18
N PHE A 3 3.15 -7.10 -9.49
CA PHE A 3 3.45 -6.65 -10.85
C PHE A 3 4.95 -6.74 -11.08
N GLY A 4 5.34 -7.18 -12.28
CA GLY A 4 6.73 -7.19 -12.73
C GLY A 4 6.89 -6.41 -14.04
N SER A 5 7.97 -5.65 -14.17
CA SER A 5 8.46 -5.11 -15.44
C SER A 5 9.80 -5.75 -15.80
N TYR A 6 10.00 -5.97 -17.10
CA TYR A 6 11.25 -6.41 -17.68
C TYR A 6 11.64 -5.44 -18.80
N MET A 7 12.87 -4.96 -18.78
CA MET A 7 13.42 -4.07 -19.79
C MET A 7 14.82 -4.53 -20.20
N ALA A 8 15.02 -4.78 -21.50
CA ALA A 8 16.32 -5.10 -22.06
C ALA A 8 16.85 -3.90 -22.86
N MET A 9 18.05 -3.41 -22.53
CA MET A 9 18.70 -2.30 -23.21
C MET A 9 20.21 -2.53 -23.29
N GLY A 10 20.78 -2.46 -24.49
CA GLY A 10 22.24 -2.49 -24.69
C GLY A 10 22.94 -3.73 -24.13
N GLY A 11 22.29 -4.90 -24.12
CA GLY A 11 22.83 -6.14 -23.54
C GLY A 11 22.65 -6.27 -22.03
N HIS A 12 22.04 -5.29 -21.38
CA HIS A 12 21.65 -5.31 -19.97
C HIS A 12 20.15 -5.55 -19.83
N VAL A 13 19.77 -6.14 -18.70
CA VAL A 13 18.40 -6.40 -18.30
C VAL A 13 18.15 -5.68 -16.99
N ARG A 14 17.02 -4.99 -16.91
CA ARG A 14 16.43 -4.46 -15.69
C ARG A 14 15.11 -5.14 -15.43
N ILE A 15 14.88 -5.51 -14.18
CA ILE A 15 13.64 -6.12 -13.71
C ILE A 15 13.20 -5.37 -12.48
N ASP A 16 11.95 -4.92 -12.46
CA ASP A 16 11.35 -4.27 -11.31
C ASP A 16 10.14 -5.09 -10.88
N VAL A 17 10.03 -5.39 -9.60
CA VAL A 17 8.90 -6.13 -9.02
C VAL A 17 8.27 -5.27 -7.94
N ARG A 18 6.95 -5.12 -7.98
CA ARG A 18 6.18 -4.41 -6.97
C ARG A 18 4.97 -5.18 -6.50
N VAL A 19 4.72 -5.16 -5.20
CA VAL A 19 3.48 -5.66 -4.59
C VAL A 19 2.63 -4.46 -4.26
N VAL A 20 1.41 -4.49 -4.76
CA VAL A 20 0.42 -3.44 -4.57
C VAL A 20 -0.76 -4.04 -3.83
N ASP A 21 -1.17 -3.37 -2.77
CA ASP A 21 -2.43 -3.62 -2.12
C ASP A 21 -3.57 -3.18 -3.06
N VAL A 22 -4.47 -4.11 -3.39
CA VAL A 22 -5.48 -3.87 -4.45
C VAL A 22 -6.58 -2.93 -3.95
N GLU A 23 -6.86 -2.94 -2.65
CA GLU A 23 -7.94 -2.15 -2.05
C GLU A 23 -7.52 -0.69 -1.89
N THR A 24 -6.26 -0.46 -1.49
CA THR A 24 -5.72 0.88 -1.24
C THR A 24 -4.88 1.44 -2.39
N SER A 25 -4.55 0.63 -3.39
CA SER A 25 -3.61 0.95 -4.48
C SER A 25 -2.19 1.33 -4.01
N LEU A 26 -1.84 1.02 -2.75
CA LEU A 26 -0.52 1.33 -2.20
C LEU A 26 0.51 0.28 -2.60
N VAL A 27 1.71 0.74 -2.97
CA VAL A 27 2.85 -0.16 -3.15
C VAL A 27 3.37 -0.56 -1.77
N LYS A 28 3.11 -1.81 -1.39
CA LYS A 28 3.58 -2.39 -0.12
C LYS A 28 5.03 -2.85 -0.20
N PHE A 29 5.50 -3.21 -1.39
CA PHE A 29 6.88 -3.62 -1.62
C PHE A 29 7.31 -3.27 -3.04
N SER A 30 8.57 -2.86 -3.21
CA SER A 30 9.18 -2.68 -4.52
C SER A 30 10.65 -3.02 -4.44
N GLU A 31 11.15 -3.77 -5.41
CA GLU A 31 12.56 -4.12 -5.54
C GLU A 31 12.92 -4.19 -7.02
N ASP A 32 14.11 -3.70 -7.37
CA ASP A 32 14.63 -3.74 -8.73
C ASP A 32 16.04 -4.34 -8.78
N THR A 33 16.32 -5.04 -9.87
CA THR A 33 17.64 -5.57 -10.22
C THR A 33 17.99 -5.15 -11.64
N ALA A 34 19.25 -4.79 -11.87
CA ALA A 34 19.77 -4.55 -13.21
C ALA A 34 21.15 -5.20 -13.38
N GLY A 35 21.39 -5.79 -14.54
CA GLY A 35 22.65 -6.48 -14.80
C GLY A 35 22.71 -7.17 -16.14
N LEU A 36 23.70 -8.05 -16.31
CA LEU A 36 23.74 -8.97 -17.45
C LEU A 36 22.63 -10.02 -17.29
N PRO A 37 22.03 -10.53 -18.39
CA PRO A 37 20.92 -11.49 -18.32
C PRO A 37 21.17 -12.68 -17.39
N GLN A 38 22.39 -13.22 -17.43
CA GLN A 38 22.84 -14.36 -16.62
C GLN A 38 22.93 -14.05 -15.12
N ASP A 39 23.29 -12.82 -14.75
CA ASP A 39 23.42 -12.38 -13.37
C ASP A 39 22.06 -11.98 -12.82
N THR A 40 21.25 -11.32 -13.63
CA THR A 40 19.88 -10.93 -13.30
C THR A 40 19.00 -12.16 -13.04
N ALA A 41 19.19 -13.26 -13.78
CA ALA A 41 18.46 -14.51 -13.53
C ALA A 41 18.76 -15.11 -12.14
N LYS A 42 20.02 -15.04 -11.68
CA LYS A 42 20.40 -15.48 -10.33
C LYS A 42 19.83 -14.55 -9.25
N GLN A 43 19.90 -13.24 -9.50
CA GLN A 43 19.35 -12.23 -8.59
C GLN A 43 17.82 -12.33 -8.48
N MET A 44 17.13 -12.68 -9.57
CA MET A 44 15.68 -12.92 -9.57
C MET A 44 15.26 -14.06 -8.63
N GLN A 45 16.04 -15.15 -8.55
CA GLN A 45 15.75 -16.23 -7.60
C GLN A 45 15.89 -15.76 -6.15
N ALA A 46 16.92 -14.97 -5.85
CA ALA A 46 17.10 -14.38 -4.53
C ALA A 46 15.94 -13.41 -4.18
N MET A 47 15.53 -12.57 -5.13
CA MET A 47 14.37 -11.68 -4.99
C MET A 47 13.08 -12.46 -4.76
N ALA A 48 12.86 -13.58 -5.46
CA ALA A 48 11.67 -14.41 -5.27
C ALA A 48 11.60 -15.01 -3.86
N VAL A 49 12.74 -15.44 -3.31
CA VAL A 49 12.83 -15.92 -1.92
C VAL A 49 12.59 -14.79 -0.92
N HIS A 50 13.20 -13.61 -1.14
CA HIS A 50 12.94 -12.41 -0.32
C HIS A 50 11.47 -12.00 -0.35
N LEU A 51 10.84 -12.02 -1.53
CA LEU A 51 9.43 -11.71 -1.72
C LEU A 51 8.54 -12.73 -1.00
N ALA A 52 8.79 -14.03 -1.18
CA ALA A 52 8.04 -15.09 -0.52
C ALA A 52 8.14 -15.00 1.01
N ASN A 53 9.32 -14.69 1.54
CA ASN A 53 9.53 -14.48 2.97
C ASN A 53 8.79 -13.24 3.48
N LYS A 54 8.80 -12.13 2.73
CA LYS A 54 8.08 -10.90 3.09
C LYS A 54 6.57 -11.00 2.94
N LEU A 55 6.06 -11.87 2.07
CA LEU A 55 4.63 -12.13 1.89
C LEU A 55 4.11 -13.18 2.88
N GLY A 56 4.92 -14.18 3.23
CA GLY A 56 4.58 -15.23 4.19
C GLY A 56 4.79 -14.83 5.65
N SER A 57 5.69 -13.89 5.91
CA SER A 57 5.73 -13.16 7.17
C SER A 57 4.72 -12.02 7.06
N ASN A 58 3.80 -11.86 8.02
CA ASN A 58 2.91 -10.69 8.14
C ASN A 58 3.65 -9.32 8.24
N ALA A 59 4.97 -9.30 8.05
CA ALA A 59 5.81 -8.14 7.98
C ALA A 59 6.18 -7.84 6.52
N ILE A 60 5.20 -7.40 5.71
CA ILE A 60 5.52 -6.60 4.52
C ILE A 60 6.04 -5.25 5.03
N SER A 61 7.33 -5.26 5.33
CA SER A 61 8.12 -4.09 5.70
C SER A 61 8.41 -3.28 4.43
N GLY A 62 7.38 -2.55 3.98
CA GLY A 62 7.61 -1.15 3.64
C GLY A 62 8.12 -0.45 4.90
N LYS A 63 8.86 0.66 4.77
CA LYS A 63 9.15 1.51 5.93
C LYS A 63 7.83 2.15 6.41
N GLU A 64 6.97 1.36 7.04
CA GLU A 64 5.85 1.84 7.82
C GLU A 64 6.39 1.90 9.24
N ASN A 65 6.53 3.12 9.76
CA ASN A 65 6.72 3.30 11.19
C ASN A 65 5.56 2.58 11.87
N ALA A 66 5.74 1.94 13.02
CA ALA A 66 4.64 1.23 13.70
C ALA A 66 3.38 2.12 13.88
N THR A 67 3.56 3.44 13.90
CA THR A 67 2.53 4.48 13.80
C THR A 67 1.69 4.41 12.52
N ASP A 68 2.30 4.24 11.34
CA ASP A 68 1.61 4.15 10.05
C ASP A 68 0.69 2.92 10.01
N MET A 69 1.15 1.79 10.54
CA MET A 69 0.35 0.55 10.57
C MET A 69 -0.90 0.70 11.46
N ILE A 70 -0.79 1.44 12.57
CA ILE A 70 -1.92 1.75 13.45
C ILE A 70 -2.90 2.72 12.77
N LEU A 71 -2.40 3.73 12.05
CA LEU A 71 -3.22 4.70 11.32
C LEU A 71 -3.98 4.02 10.16
N TRP A 72 -3.33 3.12 9.41
CA TRP A 72 -3.97 2.34 8.35
C TRP A 72 -5.05 1.40 8.88
N LYS A 73 -4.82 0.76 10.03
CA LYS A 73 -5.84 -0.08 10.68
C LYS A 73 -7.07 0.75 11.10
N ARG A 74 -6.86 1.96 11.63
CA ARG A 74 -7.97 2.90 11.92
C ARG A 74 -8.66 3.38 10.64
N TYR A 75 -7.91 3.56 9.55
CA TYR A 75 -8.49 3.96 8.28
C TYR A 75 -9.47 2.90 7.75
N GLU A 76 -9.10 1.61 7.81
CA GLU A 76 -9.98 0.50 7.45
C GLU A 76 -11.26 0.45 8.31
N GLU A 77 -11.14 0.73 9.61
CA GLU A 77 -12.30 0.85 10.52
C GLU A 77 -13.26 1.96 10.05
N GLY A 78 -12.74 3.14 9.69
CA GLY A 78 -13.52 4.24 9.16
C GLY A 78 -14.24 3.89 7.84
N VAL A 79 -13.59 3.14 6.96
CA VAL A 79 -14.20 2.66 5.71
C VAL A 79 -15.34 1.67 6.00
N SER A 80 -15.13 0.72 6.93
CA SER A 80 -16.19 -0.21 7.33
C SER A 80 -17.41 0.49 7.93
N LEU A 81 -17.22 1.63 8.61
CA LEU A 81 -18.32 2.46 9.11
C LEU A 81 -19.07 3.17 7.97
N MET A 82 -18.36 3.61 6.92
CA MET A 82 -18.99 4.18 5.72
C MET A 82 -19.88 3.16 5.02
N ASP A 83 -19.43 1.90 4.89
CA ASP A 83 -20.22 0.82 4.27
C ASP A 83 -21.52 0.55 5.05
N LYS A 84 -21.48 0.74 6.37
CA LYS A 84 -22.64 0.64 7.27
C LYS A 84 -23.51 1.91 7.28
N HIS A 85 -23.20 2.90 6.44
CA HIS A 85 -23.88 4.21 6.39
C HIS A 85 -23.79 5.01 7.70
N LEU A 86 -22.81 4.67 8.56
CA LEU A 86 -22.56 5.34 9.84
C LEU A 86 -21.57 6.49 9.63
N TYR A 87 -21.97 7.48 8.81
CA TYR A 87 -21.06 8.52 8.32
C TYR A 87 -20.48 9.40 9.43
N GLU A 88 -21.25 9.73 10.46
CA GLU A 88 -20.78 10.53 11.61
C GLU A 88 -19.65 9.84 12.39
N LEU A 89 -19.79 8.52 12.59
CA LEU A 89 -18.77 7.72 13.25
C LEU A 89 -17.53 7.58 12.36
N ALA A 90 -17.71 7.37 11.05
CA ALA A 90 -16.61 7.32 10.09
C ALA A 90 -15.82 8.64 10.05
N ILE A 91 -16.50 9.78 9.99
CA ILE A 91 -15.86 11.12 10.01
C ILE A 91 -15.04 11.31 11.28
N THR A 92 -15.55 10.85 12.42
CA THR A 92 -14.83 10.93 13.71
C THR A 92 -13.53 10.12 13.63
N VAL A 93 -13.59 8.88 13.15
CA VAL A 93 -12.39 8.03 12.98
C VAL A 93 -11.36 8.66 12.04
N PHE A 94 -11.79 9.23 10.92
CA PHE A 94 -10.87 9.89 9.98
C PHE A 94 -10.26 11.18 10.53
N LYS A 95 -11.00 11.95 11.35
CA LYS A 95 -10.46 13.11 12.05
C LYS A 95 -9.39 12.71 13.06
N ASP A 96 -9.61 11.62 13.80
CA ASP A 96 -8.61 11.10 14.75
C ASP A 96 -7.32 10.66 14.05
N ILE A 97 -7.42 10.12 12.83
CA ILE A 97 -6.25 9.80 12.00
C ILE A 97 -5.50 11.09 11.62
N LEU A 98 -6.19 12.13 11.19
CA LEU A 98 -5.58 13.42 10.84
C LEU A 98 -5.00 14.18 12.04
N GLN A 99 -5.47 13.91 13.26
CA GLN A 99 -4.84 14.43 14.48
C GLN A 99 -3.49 13.75 14.75
N GLY A 100 -3.36 12.46 14.44
CA GLY A 100 -2.11 11.71 14.57
C GLY A 100 -1.12 11.96 13.43
N ASP A 101 -1.63 12.10 12.21
CA ASP A 101 -0.87 12.46 11.02
C ASP A 101 -1.68 13.42 10.12
N PRO A 102 -1.43 14.73 10.22
CA PRO A 102 -2.07 15.73 9.36
C PRO A 102 -1.80 15.54 7.87
N GLY A 103 -0.77 14.77 7.49
CA GLY A 103 -0.41 14.46 6.11
C GLY A 103 -1.17 13.28 5.51
N PHE A 104 -2.06 12.63 6.26
CA PHE A 104 -2.74 11.42 5.83
C PHE A 104 -3.87 11.71 4.81
N ALA A 105 -3.49 11.99 3.57
CA ALA A 105 -4.37 12.44 2.49
C ALA A 105 -5.54 11.49 2.17
N ALA A 106 -5.40 10.19 2.49
CA ALA A 106 -6.48 9.23 2.31
C ALA A 106 -7.67 9.52 3.25
N ALA A 107 -7.42 9.87 4.51
CA ALA A 107 -8.48 10.20 5.47
C ALA A 107 -9.20 11.50 5.08
N GLU A 108 -8.48 12.52 4.60
CA GLU A 108 -9.09 13.77 4.14
C GLU A 108 -10.09 13.54 3.00
N LYS A 109 -9.74 12.68 2.03
CA LYS A 109 -10.64 12.30 0.93
C LYS A 109 -11.90 11.60 1.44
N GLN A 110 -11.76 10.68 2.39
CA GLN A 110 -12.90 9.95 2.94
C GLN A 110 -13.84 10.85 3.74
N ILE A 111 -13.33 11.87 4.46
CA ILE A 111 -14.18 12.85 5.15
C ILE A 111 -15.05 13.61 4.15
N LYS A 112 -14.46 14.09 3.05
CA LYS A 112 -15.22 14.80 2.00
C LYS A 112 -16.33 13.91 1.43
N LEU A 113 -15.98 12.66 1.11
CA LEU A 113 -16.93 11.68 0.60
C LEU A 113 -18.05 11.37 1.61
N ALA A 114 -17.72 11.19 2.89
CA ALA A 114 -18.70 10.93 3.95
C ALA A 114 -19.72 12.07 4.09
N ILE A 115 -19.25 13.33 4.04
CA ILE A 115 -20.11 14.51 4.10
C ILE A 115 -21.02 14.59 2.86
N GLU A 116 -20.48 14.32 1.67
CA GLU A 116 -21.27 14.28 0.42
C GLU A 116 -22.34 13.17 0.46
N LEU A 117 -22.03 12.00 1.00
CA LEU A 117 -22.99 10.90 1.14
C LEU A 117 -24.07 11.22 2.17
N GLN A 118 -23.70 11.88 3.27
CA GLN A 118 -24.63 12.31 4.31
C GLN A 118 -25.62 13.37 3.83
N THR A 119 -25.18 14.29 2.96
CA THR A 119 -26.06 15.33 2.39
C THR A 119 -26.98 14.82 1.28
N ARG A 120 -26.75 13.60 0.78
CA ARG A 120 -27.59 12.94 -0.24
C ARG A 120 -28.67 12.04 0.36
N GLN A 121 -28.67 11.81 1.67
CA GLN A 121 -29.78 11.17 2.40
C GLN A 121 -30.82 12.19 2.85
#